data_AF-A0A4W6DBJ0-F1
#
_entry.id   AF-A0A4W6DBJ0-F1
#
_cell.length_a   1.000
_cell.length_b   1.000
_cell.length_c   1.000
_cell.angle_alpha   90.00
_cell.angle_beta   90.00
_cell.angle_gamma   90.00
#
_symmetry.space_group_name_H-M   'P 1'
#
loop_
_entity.id
_entity.type
_entity.pdbx_description
1 polymer ?
#
loop_
_entity_poly.entity_id
_entity_poly.type
_entity_poly.pdbx_seq_one_letter_code
_entity_poly.pdbx_strand_id
1 'polypeptide(L)'
;MQTSRQTTYSMRSSTSGRTPAISVTRASVPTYRARSVHGGATGHRISVSSTHRSGLGAGMGVGSGAGGFSSSVQVSGNSADIMGNEKFAMQNLNDRLANYLETVRNLEQANHKLEIKIKEALEKSGPDFRDYSKYQAILDDLRKKVFDATTDNARLVLNIDNARLAADDFRVKYESELAIRQSVEADIVGLRKVIDDTNMSRMNLESEIEALKEELIHLKKNHENEVMELRNQIAQSGVHVDVDAPKGQDLAQIMAEIRAKYEKMAQKNQEDLKAWHESQVNDHQSSTNKALKGAQTEVNELRRQIQTLEIELESQRSLKASLEGTLRDTEMRYNMEIESLNSMILGLEAELTQLRNNIQMQTQEYETLLNLKMKLEAEIATYRQLLDGGDFNRTALTLSAVAAISLTSWVYSSSTG
;
A
#
# COMPACT_ATOMS: atom_id res chain seq x y z
N MET A 1 64.00 -17.97 -54.00
CA MET A 1 62.66 -18.00 -53.37
C MET A 1 62.72 -17.25 -52.05
N GLN A 2 62.35 -15.97 -52.04
CA GLN A 2 62.10 -15.20 -50.83
C GLN A 2 60.90 -14.30 -51.15
N THR A 3 59.79 -14.55 -50.46
CA THR A 3 58.50 -13.90 -50.68
C THR A 3 58.47 -12.58 -49.92
N SER A 4 58.53 -11.47 -50.64
CA SER A 4 58.20 -10.12 -50.14
C SER A 4 56.68 -10.03 -49.97
N ARG A 5 56.20 -9.86 -48.73
CA ARG A 5 54.80 -9.53 -48.44
C ARG A 5 54.71 -8.04 -48.18
N GLN A 6 54.24 -7.30 -49.18
CA GLN A 6 53.76 -5.93 -49.01
C GLN A 6 52.32 -5.99 -48.48
N THR A 7 52.08 -5.42 -47.31
CA THR A 7 50.74 -5.24 -46.74
C THR A 7 50.33 -3.78 -46.92
N THR A 8 49.43 -3.56 -47.88
CA THR A 8 48.83 -2.25 -48.18
C THR A 8 47.74 -1.94 -47.16
N TYR A 9 47.94 -0.93 -46.31
CA TYR A 9 46.87 -0.36 -45.48
C TYR A 9 46.15 0.74 -46.27
N SER A 10 44.85 0.55 -46.53
CA SER A 10 43.98 1.57 -47.12
C SER A 10 43.29 2.38 -46.01
N MET A 11 43.61 3.67 -45.94
CA MET A 11 42.90 4.65 -45.12
C MET A 11 41.70 5.15 -45.91
N ARG A 12 40.48 4.84 -45.45
CA ARG A 12 39.23 5.36 -46.04
C ARG A 12 38.73 6.50 -45.17
N SER A 13 39.01 7.73 -45.57
CA SER A 13 38.45 8.95 -44.99
C SER A 13 37.06 9.19 -45.58
N SER A 14 36.01 9.01 -44.77
CA SER A 14 34.66 9.47 -45.11
C SER A 14 34.30 10.67 -44.24
N THR A 15 34.35 11.84 -44.86
CA THR A 15 33.70 13.06 -44.38
C THR A 15 32.20 12.94 -44.60
N SER A 16 31.41 12.95 -43.52
CA SER A 16 29.99 13.25 -43.58
C SER A 16 29.64 14.26 -42.50
N GLY A 17 29.44 15.51 -42.94
CA GLY A 17 28.79 16.53 -42.14
C GLY A 17 27.30 16.21 -42.06
N ARG A 18 26.80 15.95 -40.85
CA ARG A 18 25.37 16.00 -40.55
C ARG A 18 25.19 16.46 -39.12
N THR A 19 24.51 17.60 -38.97
CA THR A 19 24.05 18.14 -37.70
C THR A 19 23.08 17.17 -37.03
N PRO A 20 23.08 17.01 -35.70
CA PRO A 20 22.05 16.24 -35.03
C PRO A 20 20.80 17.12 -34.91
N ALA A 21 19.75 16.79 -35.67
CA ALA A 21 18.40 17.24 -35.37
C ALA A 21 17.85 16.38 -34.22
N ILE A 22 17.61 16.99 -33.07
CA ILE A 22 16.97 16.34 -31.92
C ILE A 22 15.48 16.19 -32.25
N SER A 23 15.03 14.98 -32.56
CA SER A 23 13.60 14.64 -32.62
C SER A 23 13.14 14.18 -31.23
N VAL A 24 12.38 15.00 -30.53
CA VAL A 24 11.70 14.62 -29.29
C VAL A 24 10.42 13.86 -29.64
N THR A 25 10.51 12.55 -29.72
CA THR A 25 9.31 11.69 -29.71
C THR A 25 8.90 11.53 -28.25
N ARG A 26 7.82 12.21 -27.84
CA ARG A 26 7.19 12.00 -26.53
C ARG A 26 6.68 10.56 -26.46
N ALA A 27 7.43 9.67 -25.83
CA ALA A 27 6.93 8.38 -25.41
C ALA A 27 5.93 8.60 -24.25
N SER A 28 4.68 8.20 -24.46
CA SER A 28 3.65 8.16 -23.41
C SER A 28 4.04 7.15 -22.33
N VAL A 29 4.00 7.59 -21.08
CA VAL A 29 4.25 6.78 -19.88
C VAL A 29 3.24 5.63 -19.79
N PRO A 30 3.63 4.39 -19.41
CA PRO A 30 2.68 3.30 -19.26
C PRO A 30 1.77 3.56 -18.06
N THR A 31 0.47 3.71 -18.32
CA THR A 31 -0.57 3.66 -17.29
C THR A 31 -0.67 2.25 -16.73
N TYR A 32 -0.16 2.04 -15.52
CA TYR A 32 -0.51 0.87 -14.72
C TYR A 32 -1.93 1.02 -14.19
N ARG A 33 -2.90 0.38 -14.85
CA ARG A 33 -4.21 0.10 -14.27
C ARG A 33 -4.13 -1.20 -13.47
N ALA A 34 -4.33 -1.11 -12.16
CA ALA A 34 -4.59 -2.28 -11.34
C ALA A 34 -5.96 -2.86 -11.69
N ARG A 35 -6.03 -4.17 -11.98
CA ARG A 35 -7.29 -4.92 -12.06
C ARG A 35 -7.85 -5.03 -10.65
N SER A 36 -9.06 -4.53 -10.44
CA SER A 36 -9.84 -4.78 -9.21
C SER A 36 -10.21 -6.27 -9.16
N VAL A 37 -9.57 -7.02 -8.28
CA VAL A 37 -9.93 -8.40 -7.97
C VAL A 37 -10.89 -8.33 -6.79
N HIS A 38 -12.19 -8.46 -7.06
CA HIS A 38 -13.19 -8.60 -6.01
C HIS A 38 -13.13 -10.06 -5.52
N GLY A 39 -12.59 -10.25 -4.31
CA GLY A 39 -12.53 -11.55 -3.65
C GLY A 39 -13.91 -11.91 -3.09
N GLY A 40 -14.62 -12.81 -3.76
CA GLY A 40 -15.82 -13.45 -3.24
C GLY A 40 -15.47 -14.74 -2.52
N ALA A 41 -15.57 -14.74 -1.20
CA ALA A 41 -15.59 -15.95 -0.39
C ALA A 41 -16.83 -15.94 0.50
N THR A 42 -17.45 -17.12 0.62
CA THR A 42 -18.61 -17.50 1.43
C THR A 42 -19.98 -17.29 0.78
N GLY A 43 -20.58 -18.41 0.38
CA GLY A 43 -22.01 -18.48 0.11
C GLY A 43 -22.81 -18.57 1.40
N HIS A 44 -24.07 -18.14 1.36
CA HIS A 44 -25.29 -18.89 1.72
C HIS A 44 -26.54 -18.11 1.24
N ARG A 45 -27.36 -18.79 0.43
CA ARG A 45 -28.84 -18.73 0.25
C ARG A 45 -29.56 -17.37 0.01
N ILE A 46 -29.99 -17.21 -1.25
CA ILE A 46 -31.31 -16.79 -1.78
C ILE A 46 -32.25 -16.01 -0.84
N SER A 47 -32.62 -14.79 -1.25
CA SER A 47 -33.98 -14.28 -1.14
C SER A 47 -34.37 -13.58 -2.45
N VAL A 48 -35.45 -14.06 -3.07
CA VAL A 48 -36.09 -13.45 -4.23
C VAL A 48 -37.19 -12.53 -3.72
N SER A 49 -37.00 -11.22 -3.83
CA SER A 49 -38.05 -10.24 -3.55
C SER A 49 -38.62 -9.71 -4.86
N SER A 50 -39.84 -10.12 -5.17
CA SER A 50 -40.71 -9.61 -6.22
C SER A 50 -41.38 -8.30 -5.78
N THR A 51 -40.68 -7.17 -5.85
CA THR A 51 -41.31 -5.88 -5.63
C THR A 51 -41.99 -5.40 -6.90
N HIS A 52 -43.31 -5.44 -6.86
CA HIS A 52 -44.21 -4.86 -7.83
C HIS A 52 -43.98 -3.34 -7.88
N ARG A 53 -43.74 -2.84 -9.09
CA ARG A 53 -43.87 -1.42 -9.41
C ARG A 53 -45.35 -1.04 -9.34
N SER A 54 -45.71 -0.16 -8.43
CA SER A 54 -46.91 0.67 -8.54
C SER A 54 -46.51 2.07 -8.06
N GLY A 55 -46.19 2.91 -9.04
CA GLY A 55 -46.20 4.35 -8.89
C GLY A 55 -47.56 4.90 -9.32
N LEU A 56 -47.82 6.15 -8.92
CA LEU A 56 -49.08 6.92 -8.93
C LEU A 56 -49.86 6.71 -7.62
N GLY A 57 -50.07 7.70 -6.76
CA GLY A 57 -50.04 9.15 -6.92
C GLY A 57 -51.35 9.72 -6.37
N ALA A 58 -51.26 10.84 -5.64
CA ALA A 58 -52.35 11.63 -5.04
C ALA A 58 -53.07 10.98 -3.84
N GLY A 59 -53.33 11.64 -2.71
CA GLY A 59 -53.53 13.07 -2.47
C GLY A 59 -54.95 13.28 -1.94
N MET A 60 -55.09 14.09 -0.87
CA MET A 60 -56.32 14.46 -0.13
C MET A 60 -56.74 13.45 0.97
N GLY A 61 -56.97 13.81 2.23
CA GLY A 61 -57.28 15.11 2.84
C GLY A 61 -58.79 15.24 3.08
N VAL A 62 -59.19 15.62 4.30
CA VAL A 62 -60.57 15.83 4.82
C VAL A 62 -61.26 14.52 5.22
N GLY A 63 -61.89 14.33 6.39
CA GLY A 63 -62.34 15.23 7.46
C GLY A 63 -63.74 14.77 7.91
N SER A 64 -63.95 14.68 9.22
CA SER A 64 -65.24 14.86 9.92
C SER A 64 -66.31 13.74 9.89
N GLY A 65 -66.95 13.56 11.06
CA GLY A 65 -68.29 12.95 11.23
C GLY A 65 -68.29 11.67 12.06
N ALA A 66 -68.38 11.69 13.39
CA ALA A 66 -69.61 11.89 14.19
C ALA A 66 -70.73 10.88 13.85
N GLY A 67 -71.08 10.01 14.80
CA GLY A 67 -72.22 9.09 14.66
C GLY A 67 -72.32 8.06 15.79
N GLY A 68 -72.54 8.53 17.02
CA GLY A 68 -73.03 7.67 18.09
C GLY A 68 -74.52 7.39 17.91
N PHE A 69 -74.98 6.20 18.33
CA PHE A 69 -76.39 5.94 18.56
C PHE A 69 -76.59 5.19 19.88
N SER A 70 -77.58 5.69 20.60
CA SER A 70 -77.82 5.61 22.02
C SER A 70 -78.87 4.56 22.38
N SER A 71 -78.66 4.01 23.57
CA SER A 71 -79.66 3.35 24.41
C SER A 71 -80.84 4.30 24.70
N SER A 72 -82.08 3.78 24.56
CA SER A 72 -83.26 4.37 25.21
C SER A 72 -84.20 3.24 25.65
N VAL A 73 -84.29 3.04 26.97
CA VAL A 73 -85.42 2.35 27.61
C VAL A 73 -86.03 3.36 28.57
N GLN A 74 -87.27 3.74 28.26
CA GLN A 74 -88.06 4.68 29.02
C GLN A 74 -88.52 4.06 30.34
N VAL A 75 -88.30 4.80 31.42
CA VAL A 75 -88.91 4.59 32.74
C VAL A 75 -90.21 5.38 32.78
N SER A 76 -91.34 4.69 32.95
CA SER A 76 -92.61 5.29 33.34
C SER A 76 -93.05 4.63 34.64
N GLY A 77 -93.14 5.43 35.70
CA GLY A 77 -93.64 4.99 37.00
C GLY A 77 -95.15 4.92 36.98
N ASN A 78 -95.71 3.83 37.51
CA ASN A 78 -97.01 3.80 38.17
C ASN A 78 -97.00 2.66 39.20
N SER A 79 -97.30 3.02 40.43
CA SER A 79 -97.35 2.17 41.61
C SER A 79 -98.51 1.18 41.55
N ALA A 80 -98.30 -0.01 42.14
CA ALA A 80 -99.24 -1.12 42.37
C ALA A 80 -99.28 -2.22 41.28
N ASP A 81 -98.28 -3.13 41.28
CA ASP A 81 -98.50 -4.59 41.20
C ASP A 81 -97.19 -5.38 41.45
N ILE A 82 -96.88 -5.72 42.71
CA ILE A 82 -95.60 -6.33 43.14
C ILE A 82 -95.72 -7.86 43.35
N MET A 83 -96.66 -8.56 42.68
CA MET A 83 -96.78 -10.03 42.83
C MET A 83 -96.85 -10.87 41.54
N GLY A 84 -96.92 -10.25 40.35
CA GLY A 84 -96.92 -10.96 39.05
C GLY A 84 -95.56 -11.05 38.34
N ASN A 85 -94.62 -10.18 38.69
CA ASN A 85 -93.38 -9.96 37.92
C ASN A 85 -92.28 -11.00 38.22
N GLU A 86 -92.30 -11.60 39.42
CA GLU A 86 -91.28 -12.56 39.87
C GLU A 86 -91.40 -13.92 39.17
N LYS A 87 -92.63 -14.36 38.90
CA LYS A 87 -92.89 -15.60 38.15
C LYS A 87 -92.50 -15.48 36.67
N PHE A 88 -92.75 -14.32 36.06
CA PHE A 88 -92.36 -14.06 34.67
C PHE A 88 -90.84 -13.89 34.53
N ALA A 89 -90.19 -13.28 35.52
CA ALA A 89 -88.73 -13.22 35.62
C ALA A 89 -88.11 -14.62 35.79
N MET A 90 -88.70 -15.49 36.62
CA MET A 90 -88.25 -16.88 36.78
C MET A 90 -88.48 -17.73 35.53
N GLN A 91 -89.56 -17.52 34.79
CA GLN A 91 -89.78 -18.18 33.50
C GLN A 91 -88.74 -17.73 32.46
N ASN A 92 -88.47 -16.44 32.34
CA ASN A 92 -87.44 -15.93 31.42
C ASN A 92 -86.03 -16.44 31.78
N LEU A 93 -85.71 -16.56 33.06
CA LEU A 93 -84.46 -17.18 33.52
C LEU A 93 -84.40 -18.68 33.18
N ASN A 94 -85.49 -19.41 33.39
CA ASN A 94 -85.57 -20.83 33.03
C ASN A 94 -85.49 -21.05 31.51
N ASP A 95 -86.12 -20.18 30.70
CA ASP A 95 -86.04 -20.24 29.23
C ASP A 95 -84.62 -19.92 28.75
N ARG A 96 -83.94 -18.96 29.39
CA ARG A 96 -82.51 -18.69 29.13
C ARG A 96 -81.62 -19.85 29.54
N LEU A 97 -81.91 -20.51 30.66
CA LEU A 97 -81.16 -21.68 31.13
C LEU A 97 -81.41 -22.88 30.22
N ALA A 98 -82.64 -23.08 29.74
CA ALA A 98 -82.96 -24.10 28.75
C ALA A 98 -82.22 -23.87 27.43
N ASN A 99 -82.23 -22.63 26.92
CA ASN A 99 -81.45 -22.24 25.75
C ASN A 99 -79.94 -22.42 25.98
N TYR A 100 -79.44 -22.07 27.17
CA TYR A 100 -78.03 -22.26 27.53
C TYR A 100 -77.66 -23.75 27.54
N LEU A 101 -78.47 -24.60 28.18
CA LEU A 101 -78.28 -26.06 28.19
C LEU A 101 -78.34 -26.66 26.78
N GLU A 102 -79.24 -26.16 25.92
CA GLU A 102 -79.31 -26.58 24.52
C GLU A 102 -78.06 -26.15 23.74
N THR A 103 -77.57 -24.92 23.96
CA THR A 103 -76.31 -24.46 23.34
C THR A 103 -75.09 -25.24 23.83
N VAL A 104 -75.00 -25.56 25.13
CA VAL A 104 -73.94 -26.38 25.69
C VAL A 104 -73.97 -27.78 25.10
N ARG A 105 -75.15 -28.41 25.00
CA ARG A 105 -75.30 -29.73 24.38
C ARG A 105 -74.90 -29.72 22.90
N ASN A 106 -75.25 -28.67 22.16
CA ASN A 106 -74.83 -28.50 20.77
C ASN A 106 -73.31 -28.31 20.63
N LEU A 107 -72.69 -27.55 21.53
CA LEU A 107 -71.25 -27.34 21.57
C LEU A 107 -70.49 -28.61 21.98
N GLU A 108 -71.00 -29.38 22.94
CA GLU A 108 -70.44 -30.69 23.32
C GLU A 108 -70.48 -31.67 22.14
N GLN A 109 -71.59 -31.73 21.41
CA GLN A 109 -71.69 -32.56 20.20
C GLN A 109 -70.76 -32.09 19.09
N ALA A 110 -70.59 -30.77 18.92
CA ALA A 110 -69.67 -30.20 17.93
C ALA A 110 -68.21 -30.51 18.31
N ASN A 111 -67.83 -30.34 19.58
CA ASN A 111 -66.51 -30.69 20.09
C ASN A 111 -66.23 -32.18 19.92
N HIS A 112 -67.18 -33.05 20.27
CA HIS A 112 -67.02 -34.49 20.08
C HIS A 112 -66.79 -34.86 18.62
N LYS A 113 -67.52 -34.23 17.68
CA LYS A 113 -67.29 -34.42 16.23
C LYS A 113 -65.92 -33.91 15.77
N LEU A 114 -65.44 -32.79 16.33
CA LEU A 114 -64.11 -32.25 16.01
C LEU A 114 -63.00 -33.15 16.55
N GLU A 115 -63.13 -33.69 17.75
CA GLU A 115 -62.17 -34.64 18.33
C GLU A 115 -62.04 -35.91 17.47
N ILE A 116 -63.16 -36.46 16.99
CA ILE A 116 -63.14 -37.61 16.08
C ILE A 116 -62.42 -37.25 14.78
N LYS A 117 -62.71 -36.08 14.19
CA LYS A 117 -62.02 -35.62 12.96
C LYS A 117 -60.53 -35.39 13.17
N ILE A 118 -60.11 -34.89 14.32
CA ILE A 118 -58.69 -34.71 14.66
C ILE A 118 -58.00 -36.07 14.80
N LYS A 119 -58.63 -37.04 15.46
CA LYS A 119 -58.10 -38.40 15.58
C LYS A 119 -57.97 -39.08 14.21
N GLU A 120 -59.00 -39.00 13.38
CA GLU A 120 -58.94 -39.53 12.01
C GLU A 120 -57.87 -38.83 11.17
N ALA A 121 -57.68 -37.51 11.33
CA ALA A 121 -56.65 -36.76 10.61
C ALA A 121 -55.24 -37.18 11.06
N LEU A 122 -55.04 -37.43 12.35
CA LEU A 122 -53.77 -37.93 12.90
C LEU A 122 -53.49 -39.37 12.48
N GLU A 123 -54.50 -40.24 12.43
CA GLU A 123 -54.33 -41.62 11.95
C GLU A 123 -54.07 -41.68 10.43
N LYS A 124 -54.72 -40.81 9.64
CA LYS A 124 -54.46 -40.68 8.19
C LYS A 124 -53.11 -40.02 7.93
N SER A 125 -52.69 -39.10 8.78
CA SER A 125 -51.37 -38.49 8.76
C SER A 125 -50.38 -39.38 9.52
N GLY A 126 -50.11 -40.57 8.97
CA GLY A 126 -49.09 -41.48 9.51
C GLY A 126 -47.72 -40.79 9.67
N PRO A 127 -46.78 -41.39 10.43
CA PRO A 127 -45.46 -40.80 10.66
C PRO A 127 -44.77 -40.55 9.31
N ASP A 128 -44.36 -39.30 9.06
CA ASP A 128 -43.70 -38.86 7.82
C ASP A 128 -42.29 -39.46 7.72
N PHE A 129 -42.20 -40.76 7.43
CA PHE A 129 -40.97 -41.47 7.17
C PHE A 129 -40.57 -41.22 5.70
N ARG A 130 -40.02 -40.03 5.43
CA ARG A 130 -39.27 -39.81 4.19
C ARG A 130 -37.90 -40.45 4.33
N ASP A 131 -37.64 -41.52 3.55
CA ASP A 131 -36.34 -42.18 3.54
C ASP A 131 -35.27 -41.32 2.84
N TYR A 132 -34.52 -40.54 3.63
CA TYR A 132 -33.40 -39.71 3.14
C TYR A 132 -32.08 -40.48 2.91
N SER A 133 -32.07 -41.80 3.15
CA SER A 133 -30.88 -42.66 3.07
C SER A 133 -30.12 -42.55 1.73
N LYS A 134 -30.83 -42.36 0.61
CA LYS A 134 -30.23 -42.20 -0.73
C LYS A 134 -29.37 -40.95 -0.87
N TYR A 135 -29.72 -39.87 -0.15
CA TYR A 135 -28.97 -38.62 -0.18
C TYR A 135 -27.75 -38.65 0.74
N GLN A 136 -27.74 -39.54 1.73
CA GLN A 136 -26.65 -39.64 2.70
C GLN A 136 -25.33 -40.03 2.03
N ALA A 137 -25.34 -41.03 1.14
CA ALA A 137 -24.15 -41.42 0.39
C ALA A 137 -23.59 -40.30 -0.50
N ILE A 138 -24.47 -39.52 -1.13
CA ILE A 138 -24.08 -38.38 -1.98
C ILE A 138 -23.52 -37.23 -1.11
N LEU A 139 -24.14 -36.95 0.03
CA LEU A 139 -23.66 -35.96 1.00
C LEU A 139 -22.29 -36.33 1.55
N ASP A 140 -22.05 -37.61 1.85
CA ASP A 140 -20.77 -38.06 2.37
C ASP A 140 -19.67 -38.03 1.30
N ASP A 141 -19.98 -38.36 0.04
CA ASP A 141 -19.05 -38.18 -1.09
C ASP A 141 -18.72 -36.69 -1.33
N LEU A 142 -19.72 -35.80 -1.27
CA LEU A 142 -19.51 -34.35 -1.37
C LEU A 142 -18.67 -33.81 -0.21
N ARG A 143 -18.93 -34.25 1.02
CA ARG A 143 -18.12 -33.89 2.20
C ARG A 143 -16.68 -34.34 2.04
N LYS A 144 -16.46 -35.55 1.55
CA LYS A 144 -15.12 -36.07 1.26
C LYS A 144 -14.40 -35.24 0.21
N LYS A 145 -15.07 -34.91 -0.91
CA LYS A 145 -14.50 -34.04 -1.95
C LYS A 145 -14.14 -32.65 -1.42
N VAL A 146 -14.98 -32.07 -0.57
CA VAL A 146 -14.69 -30.77 0.07
C VAL A 146 -13.50 -30.90 1.02
N PHE A 147 -13.42 -31.98 1.79
CA PHE A 147 -12.28 -32.23 2.68
C PHE A 147 -10.98 -32.41 1.89
N ASP A 148 -10.97 -33.27 0.88
CA ASP A 148 -9.80 -33.51 0.02
C ASP A 148 -9.34 -32.19 -0.63
N ALA A 149 -10.26 -31.43 -1.22
CA ALA A 149 -9.95 -30.12 -1.81
C ALA A 149 -9.41 -29.11 -0.78
N THR A 150 -9.91 -29.13 0.46
CA THR A 150 -9.41 -28.27 1.55
C THR A 150 -8.00 -28.66 1.95
N THR A 151 -7.71 -29.97 2.06
CA THR A 151 -6.37 -30.46 2.38
C THR A 151 -5.37 -30.18 1.26
N ASP A 152 -5.78 -30.33 -0.01
CA ASP A 152 -4.93 -30.02 -1.15
C ASP A 152 -4.69 -28.50 -1.28
N ASN A 153 -5.69 -27.67 -0.99
CA ASN A 153 -5.50 -26.22 -0.92
C ASN A 153 -4.48 -25.85 0.17
N ALA A 154 -4.59 -26.42 1.37
CA ALA A 154 -3.60 -26.23 2.43
C ALA A 154 -2.18 -26.65 2.01
N ARG A 155 -2.05 -27.80 1.33
CA ARG A 155 -0.76 -28.25 0.76
C ARG A 155 -0.21 -27.27 -0.28
N LEU A 156 -1.05 -26.77 -1.17
CA LEU A 156 -0.65 -25.80 -2.19
C LEU A 156 -0.19 -24.48 -1.56
N VAL A 157 -0.89 -23.98 -0.54
CA VAL A 157 -0.47 -22.78 0.20
C VAL A 157 0.90 -22.98 0.82
N LEU A 158 1.16 -24.11 1.48
CA LEU A 158 2.47 -24.41 2.06
C LEU A 158 3.57 -24.49 0.98
N ASN A 159 3.28 -25.09 -0.19
CA ASN A 159 4.24 -25.14 -1.29
C ASN A 159 4.52 -23.74 -1.87
N ILE A 160 3.51 -22.88 -1.95
CA ILE A 160 3.67 -21.48 -2.38
C ILE A 160 4.56 -20.73 -1.39
N ASP A 161 4.31 -20.88 -0.09
CA ASP A 161 5.10 -20.21 0.94
C ASP A 161 6.55 -20.73 0.95
N ASN A 162 6.76 -22.04 0.79
CA ASN A 162 8.09 -22.61 0.65
C ASN A 162 8.83 -22.06 -0.58
N ALA A 163 8.17 -22.05 -1.75
CA ALA A 163 8.74 -21.50 -2.98
C ALA A 163 9.07 -20.01 -2.85
N ARG A 164 8.24 -19.23 -2.14
CA ARG A 164 8.50 -17.82 -1.83
C ARG A 164 9.71 -17.64 -0.94
N LEU A 165 9.79 -18.40 0.17
CA LEU A 165 10.94 -18.35 1.07
C LEU A 165 12.25 -18.74 0.36
N ALA A 166 12.21 -19.76 -0.52
CA ALA A 166 13.36 -20.15 -1.32
C ALA A 166 13.76 -19.05 -2.32
N ALA A 167 12.79 -18.40 -2.98
CA ALA A 167 13.05 -17.28 -3.88
C ALA A 167 13.67 -16.08 -3.14
N ASP A 168 13.18 -15.76 -1.93
CA ASP A 168 13.74 -14.70 -1.10
C ASP A 168 15.16 -15.03 -0.61
N ASP A 169 15.44 -16.28 -0.23
CA ASP A 169 16.79 -16.72 0.12
C ASP A 169 17.76 -16.58 -1.06
N PHE A 170 17.34 -16.98 -2.27
CA PHE A 170 18.15 -16.76 -3.48
C PHE A 170 18.32 -15.28 -3.82
N ARG A 171 17.30 -14.45 -3.60
CA ARG A 171 17.39 -12.99 -3.80
C ARG A 171 18.44 -12.37 -2.89
N VAL A 172 18.39 -12.68 -1.59
CA VAL A 172 19.36 -12.18 -0.61
C VAL A 172 20.78 -12.67 -0.94
N LYS A 173 20.93 -13.95 -1.29
CA LYS A 173 22.23 -14.49 -1.73
C LYS A 173 22.77 -13.76 -2.96
N TYR A 174 21.92 -13.55 -3.97
CA TYR A 174 22.30 -12.81 -5.17
C TYR A 174 22.72 -11.37 -4.86
N GLU A 175 21.98 -10.65 -4.01
CA GLU A 175 22.30 -9.29 -3.59
C GLU A 175 23.65 -9.24 -2.87
N SER A 176 23.92 -10.20 -1.97
CA SER A 176 25.20 -10.29 -1.26
C SER A 176 26.38 -10.59 -2.19
N GLU A 177 26.21 -11.53 -3.13
CA GLU A 177 27.24 -11.88 -4.11
C GLU A 177 27.50 -10.72 -5.07
N LEU A 178 26.45 -10.02 -5.50
CA LEU A 178 26.57 -8.83 -6.35
C LEU A 178 27.37 -7.73 -5.65
N ALA A 179 27.11 -7.49 -4.36
CA ALA A 179 27.85 -6.50 -3.58
C ALA A 179 29.34 -6.87 -3.45
N ILE A 180 29.65 -8.14 -3.18
CA ILE A 180 31.03 -8.64 -3.14
C ILE A 180 31.70 -8.47 -4.51
N ARG A 181 31.01 -8.84 -5.59
CA ARG A 181 31.51 -8.71 -6.96
C ARG A 181 31.83 -7.26 -7.31
N GLN A 182 30.94 -6.32 -6.97
CA GLN A 182 31.16 -4.89 -7.18
C GLN A 182 32.35 -4.36 -6.40
N SER A 183 32.54 -4.79 -5.14
CA SER A 183 33.72 -4.46 -4.34
C SER A 183 35.01 -4.95 -5.01
N VAL A 184 35.04 -6.20 -5.45
CA VAL A 184 36.20 -6.79 -6.12
C VAL A 184 36.47 -6.10 -7.46
N GLU A 185 35.44 -5.73 -8.22
CA GLU A 185 35.62 -4.95 -9.45
C GLU A 185 36.21 -3.57 -9.18
N ALA A 186 35.75 -2.88 -8.14
CA ALA A 186 36.33 -1.61 -7.72
C ALA A 186 37.81 -1.76 -7.33
N ASP A 187 38.15 -2.81 -6.60
CA ASP A 187 39.54 -3.13 -6.24
C ASP A 187 40.40 -3.42 -7.48
N ILE A 188 39.88 -4.18 -8.46
CA ILE A 188 40.60 -4.45 -9.73
C ILE A 188 40.85 -3.15 -10.50
N VAL A 189 39.87 -2.25 -10.58
CA VAL A 189 40.04 -0.94 -11.22
C VAL A 189 41.07 -0.10 -10.47
N GLY A 190 41.04 -0.12 -9.14
CA GLY A 190 42.05 0.53 -8.30
C GLY A 190 43.46 -0.03 -8.53
N LEU A 191 43.62 -1.35 -8.58
CA LEU A 191 44.90 -2.00 -8.86
C LEU A 191 45.43 -1.67 -10.26
N ARG A 192 44.55 -1.60 -11.27
CA ARG A 192 44.94 -1.15 -12.62
C ARG A 192 45.49 0.27 -12.60
N LYS A 193 44.83 1.19 -11.87
CA LYS A 193 45.32 2.55 -11.69
C LYS A 193 46.70 2.58 -11.00
N VAL A 194 46.90 1.78 -9.95
CA VAL A 194 48.21 1.68 -9.27
C VAL A 194 49.29 1.14 -10.22
N ILE A 195 48.96 0.19 -11.09
CA ILE A 195 49.88 -0.29 -12.13
C ILE A 195 50.23 0.83 -13.11
N ASP A 196 49.25 1.62 -13.56
CA ASP A 196 49.49 2.75 -14.47
C ASP A 196 50.34 3.84 -13.80
N ASP A 197 50.03 4.20 -12.56
CA ASP A 197 50.78 5.19 -11.76
C ASP A 197 52.24 4.74 -11.53
N THR A 198 52.44 3.46 -11.19
CA THR A 198 53.79 2.89 -11.01
C THR A 198 54.56 2.80 -12.32
N ASN A 199 53.91 2.46 -13.44
CA ASN A 199 54.52 2.49 -14.76
C ASN A 199 54.93 3.90 -15.17
N MET A 200 54.09 4.91 -14.88
CA MET A 200 54.43 6.31 -15.13
C MET A 200 55.63 6.75 -14.29
N SER A 201 55.66 6.40 -12.99
CA SER A 201 56.82 6.65 -12.14
C SER A 201 58.08 5.95 -12.67
N ARG A 202 57.96 4.72 -13.16
CA ARG A 202 59.08 3.97 -13.77
C ARG A 202 59.61 4.70 -15.01
N MET A 203 58.73 5.14 -15.91
CA MET A 203 59.11 5.89 -17.11
C MET A 203 59.79 7.22 -16.76
N ASN A 204 59.31 7.93 -15.74
CA ASN A 204 59.93 9.17 -15.27
C ASN A 204 61.36 8.92 -14.76
N LEU A 205 61.55 7.88 -13.94
CA LEU A 205 62.87 7.49 -13.44
C LEU A 205 63.79 7.00 -14.58
N GLU A 206 63.26 6.25 -15.55
CA GLU A 206 64.02 5.83 -16.75
C GLU A 206 64.48 7.05 -17.57
N SER A 207 63.62 8.06 -17.72
CA SER A 207 63.97 9.32 -18.39
C SER A 207 65.03 10.12 -17.62
N GLU A 208 64.95 10.18 -16.28
CA GLU A 208 65.94 10.85 -15.44
C GLU A 208 67.30 10.15 -15.51
N ILE A 209 67.30 8.81 -15.49
CA ILE A 209 68.51 8.00 -15.67
C ILE A 209 69.15 8.29 -17.02
N GLU A 210 68.36 8.37 -18.10
CA GLU A 210 68.89 8.64 -19.44
C GLU A 210 69.44 10.07 -19.55
N ALA A 211 68.74 11.06 -19.00
CA ALA A 211 69.23 12.43 -18.92
C ALA A 211 70.57 12.53 -18.16
N LEU A 212 70.69 11.88 -17.00
CA LEU A 212 71.94 11.85 -16.24
C LEU A 212 73.08 11.13 -16.98
N LYS A 213 72.78 10.09 -17.76
CA LYS A 213 73.79 9.45 -18.62
C LYS A 213 74.26 10.38 -19.74
N GLU A 214 73.33 11.11 -20.38
CA GLU A 214 73.67 12.10 -21.40
C GLU A 214 74.55 13.21 -20.81
N GLU A 215 74.21 13.73 -19.63
CA GLU A 215 75.04 14.70 -18.90
C GLU A 215 76.44 14.15 -18.60
N LEU A 216 76.54 12.89 -18.17
CA LEU A 216 77.82 12.24 -17.90
C LEU A 216 78.68 12.11 -19.16
N ILE A 217 78.08 11.71 -20.29
CA ILE A 217 78.75 11.63 -21.59
C ILE A 217 79.22 13.02 -22.03
N HIS A 218 78.37 14.04 -21.88
CA HIS A 218 78.69 15.41 -22.20
C HIS A 218 79.87 15.93 -21.35
N LEU A 219 79.88 15.69 -20.03
CA LEU A 219 80.98 16.05 -19.15
C LEU A 219 82.28 15.36 -19.55
N LYS A 220 82.24 14.06 -19.86
CA LYS A 220 83.43 13.31 -20.32
C LYS A 220 83.99 13.87 -21.62
N LYS A 221 83.11 14.14 -22.59
CA LYS A 221 83.51 14.73 -23.88
C LYS A 221 84.10 16.13 -23.71
N ASN A 222 83.52 16.95 -22.85
CA ASN A 222 84.07 18.27 -22.53
C ASN A 222 85.45 18.15 -21.90
N HIS A 223 85.62 17.27 -20.91
CA HIS A 223 86.92 17.05 -20.29
C HIS A 223 87.97 16.53 -21.29
N GLU A 224 87.60 15.59 -22.17
CA GLU A 224 88.48 15.08 -23.21
C GLU A 224 88.90 16.19 -24.21
N ASN A 225 87.96 17.05 -24.59
CA ASN A 225 88.23 18.22 -25.42
C ASN A 225 89.17 19.22 -24.72
N GLU A 226 88.93 19.54 -23.44
CA GLU A 226 89.78 20.43 -22.65
C GLU A 226 91.20 19.86 -22.51
N VAL A 227 91.34 18.56 -22.22
CA VAL A 227 92.65 17.90 -22.14
C VAL A 227 93.36 17.91 -23.49
N MET A 228 92.64 17.67 -24.58
CA MET A 228 93.19 17.74 -25.94
C MET A 228 93.61 19.17 -26.30
N GLU A 229 92.83 20.18 -25.92
CA GLU A 229 93.16 21.59 -26.12
C GLU A 229 94.41 21.99 -25.32
N LEU A 230 94.50 21.58 -24.05
CA LEU A 230 95.71 21.77 -23.23
C LEU A 230 96.92 21.05 -23.82
N ARG A 231 96.75 19.81 -24.31
CA ARG A 231 97.83 19.08 -25.01
C ARG A 231 98.25 19.77 -26.30
N ASN A 232 97.31 20.32 -27.06
CA ASN A 232 97.60 21.10 -28.26
C ASN A 232 98.30 22.41 -27.91
N GLN A 233 97.90 23.10 -26.84
CA GLN A 233 98.60 24.27 -26.33
C GLN A 233 100.01 23.92 -25.88
N ILE A 234 100.23 22.79 -25.22
CA ILE A 234 101.57 22.32 -24.84
C ILE A 234 102.40 21.97 -26.08
N ALA A 235 101.82 21.28 -27.07
CA ALA A 235 102.48 20.92 -28.33
C ALA A 235 102.81 22.16 -29.19
N GLN A 236 101.92 23.16 -29.22
CA GLN A 236 102.15 24.46 -29.86
C GLN A 236 103.12 25.34 -29.05
N SER A 237 103.21 25.15 -27.72
CA SER A 237 104.26 25.72 -26.88
C SER A 237 105.60 24.98 -27.01
N GLY A 238 105.66 23.92 -27.83
CA GLY A 238 106.91 23.42 -28.37
C GLY A 238 107.56 24.52 -29.19
N VAL A 239 108.39 25.32 -28.52
CA VAL A 239 109.16 26.43 -29.08
C VAL A 239 110.10 25.88 -30.15
N HIS A 240 109.59 25.83 -31.38
CA HIS A 240 110.38 25.73 -32.59
C HIS A 240 110.27 27.08 -33.29
N VAL A 241 111.27 27.93 -33.01
CA VAL A 241 111.47 29.23 -33.66
C VAL A 241 112.24 28.96 -34.94
N ASP A 242 111.51 28.63 -36.01
CA ASP A 242 112.03 28.78 -37.37
C ASP A 242 111.40 30.02 -37.98
N VAL A 243 112.28 31.01 -38.14
CA VAL A 243 112.02 32.32 -38.71
C VAL A 243 111.95 32.14 -40.22
N ASP A 244 110.79 31.74 -40.75
CA ASP A 244 110.55 31.81 -42.20
C ASP A 244 109.92 33.16 -42.52
N ALA A 245 110.74 34.06 -43.08
CA ALA A 245 110.35 35.38 -43.52
C ALA A 245 109.87 35.31 -44.99
N PRO A 246 108.56 35.43 -45.27
CA PRO A 246 108.11 35.56 -46.64
C PRO A 246 108.39 37.00 -47.11
N LYS A 247 108.94 37.06 -48.32
CA LYS A 247 109.31 38.27 -49.06
C LYS A 247 108.19 39.32 -49.02
N GLY A 248 108.59 40.57 -48.84
CA GLY A 248 107.74 41.75 -48.66
C GLY A 248 106.43 41.69 -49.43
N GLN A 249 105.36 41.36 -48.71
CA GLN A 249 104.00 41.59 -49.17
C GLN A 249 103.70 43.07 -49.04
N ASP A 250 103.03 43.60 -50.05
CA ASP A 250 102.58 44.98 -50.12
C ASP A 250 101.77 45.32 -48.86
N LEU A 251 102.36 46.16 -48.00
CA LEU A 251 101.78 46.54 -46.71
C LEU A 251 100.40 47.17 -46.89
N ALA A 252 100.14 47.79 -48.05
CA ALA A 252 98.83 48.34 -48.39
C ALA A 252 97.78 47.24 -48.59
N GLN A 253 98.15 46.15 -49.26
CA GLN A 253 97.26 45.00 -49.48
C GLN A 253 96.98 44.25 -48.17
N ILE A 254 97.99 44.04 -47.31
CA ILE A 254 97.81 43.41 -45.99
C ILE A 254 96.94 44.29 -45.08
N MET A 255 97.19 45.61 -45.02
CA MET A 255 96.38 46.51 -44.19
C MET A 255 94.93 46.60 -44.69
N ALA A 256 94.69 46.53 -46.00
CA ALA A 256 93.36 46.43 -46.58
C ALA A 256 92.70 45.08 -46.26
N GLU A 257 93.45 43.99 -46.33
CA GLU A 257 92.95 42.64 -46.04
C GLU A 257 92.67 42.43 -44.55
N ILE A 258 93.48 43.02 -43.66
CA ILE A 258 93.24 43.05 -42.21
C ILE A 258 91.98 43.86 -41.90
N ARG A 259 91.82 45.05 -42.51
CA ARG A 259 90.58 45.84 -42.36
C ARG A 259 89.36 45.07 -42.86
N ALA A 260 89.46 44.43 -44.03
CA ALA A 260 88.38 43.60 -44.57
C ALA A 260 88.05 42.40 -43.67
N LYS A 261 89.06 41.77 -43.03
CA LYS A 261 88.87 40.68 -42.06
C LYS A 261 88.16 41.19 -40.79
N TYR A 262 88.56 42.34 -40.25
CA TYR A 262 87.89 42.93 -39.09
C TYR A 262 86.47 43.40 -39.40
N GLU A 263 86.25 44.00 -40.57
CA GLU A 263 84.92 44.41 -41.00
C GLU A 263 84.00 43.20 -41.21
N LYS A 264 84.51 42.13 -41.82
CA LYS A 264 83.79 40.85 -41.95
C LYS A 264 83.53 40.19 -40.58
N MET A 265 84.47 40.26 -39.66
CA MET A 265 84.31 39.72 -38.30
C MET A 265 83.31 40.54 -37.48
N ALA A 266 83.32 41.87 -37.60
CA ALA A 266 82.36 42.76 -36.95
C ALA A 266 80.95 42.56 -37.52
N GLN A 267 80.81 42.45 -38.85
CA GLN A 267 79.53 42.11 -39.49
C GLN A 267 79.03 40.74 -39.04
N LYS A 268 79.89 39.72 -39.07
CA LYS A 268 79.53 38.37 -38.60
C LYS A 268 79.11 38.36 -37.13
N ASN A 269 79.84 39.05 -36.26
CA ASN A 269 79.48 39.16 -34.85
C ASN A 269 78.14 39.90 -34.66
N GLN A 270 77.85 40.92 -35.47
CA GLN A 270 76.56 41.60 -35.43
C GLN A 270 75.40 40.69 -35.92
N GLU A 271 75.63 39.91 -36.97
CA GLU A 271 74.67 38.93 -37.49
C GLU A 271 74.42 37.80 -36.47
N ASP A 272 75.48 37.24 -35.89
CA ASP A 272 75.42 36.18 -34.88
C ASP A 272 74.70 36.69 -33.60
N LEU A 273 74.95 37.93 -33.17
CA LEU A 273 74.26 38.54 -32.02
C LEU A 273 72.77 38.76 -32.29
N LYS A 274 72.41 39.19 -33.50
CA LYS A 274 71.00 39.35 -33.92
C LYS A 274 70.31 38.00 -33.98
N ALA A 275 70.93 37.00 -34.60
CA ALA A 275 70.38 35.64 -34.69
C ALA A 275 70.21 35.01 -33.30
N TRP A 276 71.16 35.20 -32.41
CA TRP A 276 71.05 34.74 -31.02
C TRP A 276 69.91 35.44 -30.27
N HIS A 277 69.80 36.77 -30.37
CA HIS A 277 68.72 37.52 -29.73
C HIS A 277 67.34 37.14 -30.31
N GLU A 278 67.24 36.97 -31.63
CA GLU A 278 66.01 36.52 -32.30
C GLU A 278 65.63 35.11 -31.87
N SER A 279 66.59 34.19 -31.75
CA SER A 279 66.35 32.84 -31.22
C SER A 279 65.86 32.88 -29.77
N GLN A 280 66.50 33.67 -28.91
CA GLN A 280 66.09 33.80 -27.50
C GLN A 280 64.68 34.40 -27.36
N VAL A 281 64.37 35.45 -28.12
CA VAL A 281 63.03 36.05 -28.13
C VAL A 281 61.99 35.05 -28.62
N ASN A 282 62.28 34.31 -29.69
CA ASN A 282 61.37 33.31 -30.25
C ASN A 282 61.15 32.13 -29.29
N ASP A 283 62.20 31.66 -28.60
CA ASP A 283 62.10 30.59 -27.60
C ASP A 283 61.29 31.04 -26.39
N HIS A 284 61.52 32.25 -25.86
CA HIS A 284 60.73 32.82 -24.78
C HIS A 284 59.27 33.05 -25.19
N GLN A 285 59.02 33.57 -26.39
CA GLN A 285 57.67 33.74 -26.94
C GLN A 285 56.96 32.40 -27.17
N SER A 286 57.67 31.37 -27.64
CA SER A 286 57.14 30.03 -27.85
C SER A 286 56.78 29.35 -26.52
N SER A 287 57.67 29.44 -25.53
CA SER A 287 57.46 28.89 -24.19
C SER A 287 56.27 29.55 -23.48
N THR A 288 56.22 30.88 -23.47
CA THR A 288 55.10 31.63 -22.88
C THR A 288 53.77 31.36 -23.59
N ASN A 289 53.76 31.28 -24.92
CA ASN A 289 52.54 30.93 -25.67
C ASN A 289 52.07 29.50 -25.39
N LYS A 290 52.99 28.54 -25.20
CA LYS A 290 52.63 27.15 -24.83
C LYS A 290 52.02 27.11 -23.43
N ALA A 291 52.62 27.78 -22.46
CA ALA A 291 52.07 27.88 -21.10
C ALA A 291 50.69 28.56 -21.08
N LEU A 292 50.54 29.66 -21.83
CA LEU A 292 49.27 30.37 -21.96
C LEU A 292 48.17 29.49 -22.58
N LYS A 293 48.50 28.75 -23.66
CA LYS A 293 47.57 27.82 -24.30
C LYS A 293 47.17 26.68 -23.35
N GLY A 294 48.13 26.14 -22.59
CA GLY A 294 47.87 25.11 -21.57
C GLY A 294 46.89 25.61 -20.49
N ALA A 295 47.17 26.77 -19.91
CA ALA A 295 46.28 27.40 -18.93
C ALA A 295 44.88 27.69 -19.53
N GLN A 296 44.81 28.13 -20.79
CA GLN A 296 43.53 28.37 -21.46
C GLN A 296 42.74 27.07 -21.69
N THR A 297 43.40 25.96 -22.04
CA THR A 297 42.75 24.65 -22.15
C THR A 297 42.25 24.15 -20.81
N GLU A 298 43.02 24.33 -19.73
CA GLU A 298 42.62 23.94 -18.38
C GLU A 298 41.41 24.75 -17.90
N VAL A 299 41.41 26.06 -18.10
CA VAL A 299 40.25 26.93 -17.78
C VAL A 299 39.00 26.50 -18.55
N ASN A 300 39.14 26.15 -19.83
CA ASN A 300 38.01 25.68 -20.63
C ASN A 300 37.49 24.32 -20.17
N GLU A 301 38.38 23.42 -19.75
CA GLU A 301 38.01 22.11 -19.21
C GLU A 301 37.30 22.24 -17.85
N LEU A 302 37.83 23.07 -16.96
CA LEU A 302 37.18 23.39 -15.68
C LEU A 302 35.80 24.03 -15.89
N ARG A 303 35.65 24.92 -16.87
CA ARG A 303 34.34 25.49 -17.23
C ARG A 303 33.35 24.43 -17.71
N ARG A 304 33.81 23.45 -18.51
CA ARG A 304 32.98 22.31 -18.95
C ARG A 304 32.57 21.45 -17.76
N GLN A 305 33.51 21.13 -16.87
CA GLN A 305 33.23 20.36 -15.66
C GLN A 305 32.20 21.06 -14.76
N ILE A 306 32.32 22.37 -14.56
CA ILE A 306 31.34 23.17 -13.81
C ILE A 306 29.95 23.05 -14.46
N GLN A 307 29.84 23.23 -15.78
CA GLN A 307 28.55 23.10 -16.48
C GLN A 307 27.97 21.69 -16.35
N THR A 308 28.78 20.65 -16.45
CA THR A 308 28.32 19.26 -16.26
C THR A 308 27.80 19.05 -14.83
N LEU A 309 28.52 19.55 -13.83
CA LEU A 309 28.10 19.47 -12.42
C LEU A 309 26.84 20.28 -12.14
N GLU A 310 26.67 21.45 -12.75
CA GLU A 310 25.45 22.25 -12.64
C GLU A 310 24.23 21.54 -13.24
N ILE A 311 24.39 20.89 -14.40
CA ILE A 311 23.33 20.09 -15.03
C ILE A 311 22.97 18.89 -14.15
N GLU A 312 23.98 18.19 -13.61
CA GLU A 312 23.73 17.06 -12.71
C GLU A 312 23.04 17.52 -11.41
N LEU A 313 23.45 18.66 -10.86
CA LEU A 313 22.82 19.22 -9.67
C LEU A 313 21.35 19.58 -9.93
N GLU A 314 21.04 20.16 -11.08
CA GLU A 314 19.65 20.49 -11.44
C GLU A 314 18.82 19.24 -11.78
N SER A 315 19.43 18.22 -12.39
CA SER A 315 18.77 16.93 -12.63
C SER A 315 18.40 16.26 -11.29
N GLN A 316 19.32 16.24 -10.33
CA GLN A 316 19.10 15.69 -8.99
C GLN A 316 18.04 16.48 -8.20
N ARG A 317 18.02 17.81 -8.32
CA ARG A 317 16.94 18.65 -7.76
C ARG A 317 15.58 18.30 -8.36
N SER A 318 15.51 18.11 -9.68
CA SER A 318 14.27 17.73 -10.35
C SER A 318 13.79 16.33 -9.91
N LEU A 319 14.71 15.38 -9.76
CA LEU A 319 14.42 14.04 -9.25
C LEU A 319 13.89 14.10 -7.82
N LYS A 320 14.57 14.83 -6.94
CA LYS A 320 14.12 15.04 -5.55
C LYS A 320 12.71 15.62 -5.51
N ALA A 321 12.44 16.68 -6.28
CA ALA A 321 11.11 17.29 -6.34
C ALA A 321 10.04 16.30 -6.82
N SER A 322 10.35 15.46 -7.80
CA SER A 322 9.44 14.42 -8.27
C SER A 322 9.15 13.36 -7.20
N LEU A 323 10.17 12.90 -6.47
CA LEU A 323 10.03 11.92 -5.40
C LEU A 323 9.22 12.47 -4.23
N GLU A 324 9.50 13.70 -3.80
CA GLU A 324 8.70 14.39 -2.78
C GLU A 324 7.24 14.59 -3.22
N GLY A 325 7.00 14.83 -4.51
CA GLY A 325 5.65 14.88 -5.09
C GLY A 325 4.94 13.54 -4.96
N THR A 326 5.60 12.45 -5.38
CA THR A 326 5.02 11.09 -5.26
C THR A 326 4.76 10.69 -3.81
N LEU A 327 5.64 11.07 -2.88
CA LEU A 327 5.45 10.83 -1.45
C LEU A 327 4.19 11.53 -0.95
N ARG A 328 4.05 12.83 -1.21
CA ARG A 328 2.85 13.60 -0.82
C ARG A 328 1.58 13.00 -1.42
N ASP A 329 1.60 12.60 -2.69
CA ASP A 329 0.44 11.98 -3.35
C ASP A 329 0.06 10.65 -2.67
N THR A 330 1.05 9.83 -2.29
CA THR A 330 0.79 8.57 -1.57
C THR A 330 0.25 8.81 -0.16
N GLU A 331 0.84 9.75 0.58
CA GLU A 331 0.37 10.14 1.92
C GLU A 331 -1.07 10.66 1.86
N MET A 332 -1.41 11.51 0.90
CA MET A 332 -2.78 12.01 0.71
C MET A 332 -3.76 10.87 0.41
N ARG A 333 -3.39 9.90 -0.43
CA ARG A 333 -4.25 8.74 -0.72
C ARG A 333 -4.49 7.88 0.52
N TYR A 334 -3.44 7.59 1.29
CA TYR A 334 -3.58 6.83 2.53
C TYR A 334 -4.41 7.58 3.57
N ASN A 335 -4.22 8.90 3.70
CA ASN A 335 -5.06 9.71 4.59
C ASN A 335 -6.54 9.65 4.19
N MET A 336 -6.87 9.76 2.90
CA MET A 336 -8.25 9.61 2.42
C MET A 336 -8.82 8.21 2.70
N GLU A 337 -8.02 7.15 2.55
CA GLU A 337 -8.44 5.78 2.85
C GLU A 337 -8.69 5.60 4.35
N ILE A 338 -7.83 6.16 5.20
CA ILE A 338 -8.00 6.16 6.67
C ILE A 338 -9.25 6.93 7.07
N GLU A 339 -9.49 8.11 6.49
CA GLU A 339 -10.71 8.90 6.74
C GLU A 339 -11.97 8.14 6.34
N SER A 340 -11.95 7.46 5.19
CA SER A 340 -13.05 6.61 4.73
C SER A 340 -13.33 5.45 5.69
N LEU A 341 -12.29 4.73 6.11
CA LEU A 341 -12.40 3.64 7.08
C LEU A 341 -12.90 4.15 8.44
N ASN A 342 -12.40 5.28 8.92
CA ASN A 342 -12.88 5.92 10.15
C ASN A 342 -14.36 6.29 10.06
N SER A 343 -14.80 6.84 8.91
CA SER A 343 -16.23 7.13 8.70
C SER A 343 -17.08 5.86 8.73
N MET A 344 -16.58 4.74 8.20
CA MET A 344 -17.29 3.46 8.25
C MET A 344 -17.37 2.91 9.68
N ILE A 345 -16.26 2.99 10.43
CA ILE A 345 -16.22 2.59 11.84
C ILE A 345 -17.22 3.40 12.66
N LEU A 346 -17.21 4.73 12.53
CA LEU A 346 -18.16 5.61 13.22
C LEU A 346 -19.62 5.29 12.87
N GLY A 347 -19.90 4.96 11.60
CA GLY A 347 -21.23 4.51 11.17
C GLY A 347 -21.66 3.21 11.86
N LEU A 348 -20.79 2.20 11.86
CA LEU A 348 -21.05 0.92 12.52
C LEU A 348 -21.19 1.05 14.04
N GLU A 349 -20.39 1.90 14.68
CA GLU A 349 -20.50 2.21 16.10
C GLU A 349 -21.86 2.87 16.41
N ALA A 350 -22.30 3.82 15.58
CA ALA A 350 -23.61 4.45 15.71
C ALA A 350 -24.74 3.42 15.57
N GLU A 351 -24.71 2.54 14.56
CA GLU A 351 -25.69 1.47 14.39
C GLU A 351 -25.72 0.51 15.59
N LEU A 352 -24.55 0.14 16.13
CA LEU A 352 -24.44 -0.73 17.29
C LEU A 352 -25.06 -0.07 18.55
N THR A 353 -24.77 1.21 18.78
CA THR A 353 -25.39 1.96 19.89
C THR A 353 -26.91 2.07 19.73
N GLN A 354 -27.41 2.29 18.50
CA GLN A 354 -28.84 2.31 18.22
C GLN A 354 -29.49 0.95 18.50
N LEU A 355 -28.88 -0.16 18.06
CA LEU A 355 -29.39 -1.50 18.34
C LEU A 355 -29.41 -1.81 19.84
N ARG A 356 -28.38 -1.42 20.59
CA ARG A 356 -28.35 -1.55 22.06
C ARG A 356 -29.51 -0.79 22.71
N ASN A 357 -29.75 0.46 22.29
CA ASN A 357 -30.85 1.25 22.79
C ASN A 357 -32.21 0.61 22.46
N ASN A 358 -32.39 0.10 21.24
CA ASN A 358 -33.61 -0.59 20.83
C ASN A 358 -33.87 -1.86 21.66
N ILE A 359 -32.84 -2.66 21.91
CA ILE A 359 -32.93 -3.86 22.77
C ILE A 359 -33.31 -3.46 24.19
N GLN A 360 -32.72 -2.39 24.73
CA GLN A 360 -33.05 -1.89 26.06
C GLN A 360 -34.51 -1.42 26.14
N MET A 361 -35.00 -0.67 25.14
CA MET A 361 -36.40 -0.25 25.07
C MET A 361 -37.35 -1.44 24.98
N GLN A 362 -37.08 -2.41 24.10
CA GLN A 362 -37.88 -3.62 24.00
C GLN A 362 -37.89 -4.41 25.32
N THR A 363 -36.76 -4.50 26.01
CA THR A 363 -36.67 -5.18 27.32
C THR A 363 -37.57 -4.50 28.36
N GLN A 364 -37.58 -3.17 28.40
CA GLN A 364 -38.47 -2.40 29.28
C GLN A 364 -39.94 -2.62 28.90
N GLU A 365 -40.29 -2.59 27.61
CA GLU A 365 -41.65 -2.88 27.14
C GLU A 365 -42.11 -4.28 27.55
N TYR A 366 -41.26 -5.31 27.36
CA TYR A 366 -41.55 -6.68 27.80
C TYR A 366 -41.74 -6.77 29.31
N GLU A 367 -40.94 -6.08 30.11
CA GLU A 367 -41.09 -6.05 31.57
C GLU A 367 -42.43 -5.41 31.97
N THR A 368 -42.83 -4.31 31.33
CA THR A 368 -44.14 -3.68 31.59
C THR A 368 -45.31 -4.58 31.21
N LEU A 369 -45.21 -5.28 30.07
CA LEU A 369 -46.22 -6.21 29.61
C LEU A 369 -46.33 -7.43 30.53
N LEU A 370 -45.19 -7.96 31.00
CA LEU A 370 -45.15 -9.03 31.99
C LEU A 370 -45.81 -8.60 33.29
N ASN A 371 -45.48 -7.40 33.79
CA ASN A 371 -46.09 -6.84 34.99
C ASN A 371 -47.62 -6.69 34.85
N LEU A 372 -48.10 -6.23 33.69
CA LEU A 372 -49.53 -6.15 33.41
C LEU A 372 -50.17 -7.54 33.35
N LYS A 373 -49.52 -8.50 32.69
CA LYS A 373 -49.98 -9.90 32.64
C LYS A 373 -50.12 -10.49 34.03
N MET A 374 -49.11 -10.32 34.90
CA MET A 374 -49.16 -10.79 36.28
C MET A 374 -50.32 -10.18 37.07
N LYS A 375 -50.60 -8.88 36.89
CA LYS A 375 -51.76 -8.22 37.50
C LYS A 375 -53.08 -8.81 37.01
N LEU A 376 -53.23 -8.99 35.70
CA LEU A 376 -54.44 -9.59 35.12
C LEU A 376 -54.62 -11.05 35.56
N GLU A 377 -53.55 -11.84 35.65
CA GLU A 377 -53.59 -13.20 36.19
C GLU A 377 -54.06 -13.23 37.65
N ALA A 378 -53.60 -12.27 38.47
CA ALA A 378 -54.08 -12.11 39.84
C ALA A 378 -55.57 -11.72 39.89
N GLU A 379 -56.01 -10.78 39.06
CA GLU A 379 -57.43 -10.41 38.94
C GLU A 379 -58.29 -11.61 38.52
N ILE A 380 -57.87 -12.38 37.51
CA ILE A 380 -58.56 -13.61 37.09
C ILE A 380 -58.62 -14.63 38.22
N ALA A 381 -57.54 -14.81 38.99
CA ALA A 381 -57.54 -15.70 40.15
C ALA A 381 -58.57 -15.25 41.20
N THR A 382 -58.67 -13.95 41.48
CA THR A 382 -59.71 -13.41 42.38
C THR A 382 -61.12 -13.61 41.83
N TYR A 383 -61.34 -13.38 40.52
CA TYR A 383 -62.63 -13.63 39.88
C TYR A 383 -63.02 -15.11 39.93
N ARG A 384 -62.07 -16.02 39.69
CA ARG A 384 -62.30 -17.48 39.83
C ARG A 384 -62.68 -17.86 41.25
N GLN A 385 -61.99 -17.32 42.27
CA GLN A 385 -62.35 -17.57 43.67
C GLN A 385 -63.78 -17.12 44.01
N LEU A 386 -64.20 -15.96 43.51
CA LEU A 386 -65.56 -15.44 43.69
C LEU A 386 -66.60 -16.31 42.95
N LEU A 387 -66.28 -16.80 41.75
CA LEU A 387 -67.14 -17.65 40.93
C LEU A 387 -67.25 -19.09 41.45
N ASP A 388 -66.16 -19.68 41.95
CA ASP A 388 -66.14 -21.02 42.57
C ASP A 388 -66.87 -21.06 43.93
N GLY A 389 -67.43 -19.93 44.39
CA GLY A 389 -68.24 -19.88 45.60
C GLY A 389 -67.44 -20.18 46.87
N GLY A 390 -66.12 -20.00 46.86
CA GLY A 390 -65.25 -20.25 48.02
C GLY A 390 -65.69 -19.46 49.26
N ASP A 391 -66.21 -18.26 49.05
CA ASP A 391 -66.72 -17.40 50.13
C ASP A 391 -68.18 -17.71 50.47
N PHE A 392 -69.02 -18.17 49.54
CA PHE A 392 -70.39 -18.61 49.85
C PHE A 392 -70.41 -19.95 50.61
N ASN A 393 -69.55 -20.91 50.24
CA ASN A 393 -69.47 -22.19 50.95
C ASN A 393 -68.78 -22.07 52.32
N ARG A 394 -67.75 -21.22 52.47
CA ARG A 394 -67.13 -20.98 53.79
C ARG A 394 -68.01 -20.14 54.72
N THR A 395 -68.70 -19.12 54.22
CA THR A 395 -69.64 -18.34 55.05
C THR A 395 -70.90 -19.15 55.37
N ALA A 396 -71.43 -19.96 54.44
CA ALA A 396 -72.55 -20.86 54.73
C ALA A 396 -72.18 -21.96 55.74
N LEU A 397 -70.99 -22.57 55.65
CA LEU A 397 -70.53 -23.57 56.62
C LEU A 397 -70.27 -22.96 58.00
N THR A 398 -69.73 -21.74 58.08
CA THR A 398 -69.48 -21.06 59.36
C THR A 398 -70.77 -20.52 60.00
N LEU A 399 -71.70 -19.96 59.22
CA LEU A 399 -73.02 -19.55 59.72
C LEU A 399 -73.88 -20.74 60.16
N SER A 400 -73.82 -21.87 59.45
CA SER A 400 -74.45 -23.12 59.86
C SER A 400 -73.86 -23.67 61.17
N ALA A 401 -72.53 -23.66 61.32
CA ALA A 401 -71.88 -24.10 62.56
C ALA A 401 -72.21 -23.20 63.76
N VAL A 402 -72.25 -21.87 63.58
CA VAL A 402 -72.63 -20.93 64.64
C VAL A 402 -74.11 -21.05 65.02
N ALA A 403 -75.00 -21.28 64.05
CA ALA A 403 -76.42 -21.53 64.30
C ALA A 403 -76.66 -22.87 65.04
N ALA A 404 -75.88 -23.91 64.73
CA ALA A 404 -75.96 -25.19 65.43
C ALA A 404 -75.50 -25.08 66.91
N ILE A 405 -74.48 -24.27 67.19
CA ILE A 405 -73.99 -24.00 68.55
C ILE A 405 -75.00 -23.14 69.34
N SER A 406 -75.63 -22.15 68.70
CA SER A 406 -76.63 -21.32 69.38
C SER A 406 -77.93 -22.10 69.67
N LEU A 407 -78.37 -22.97 68.77
CA LEU A 407 -79.53 -23.84 69.00
C LEU A 407 -79.29 -24.88 70.10
N THR A 408 -78.09 -25.47 70.18
CA THR A 408 -77.73 -26.38 71.28
C THR A 408 -77.64 -25.66 72.64
N SER A 409 -77.10 -24.43 72.66
CA SER A 409 -77.07 -23.60 73.88
C SER A 409 -78.47 -23.17 74.34
N TRP A 410 -79.38 -22.83 73.41
CA TRP A 410 -80.76 -22.46 73.74
C TRP A 410 -81.59 -23.66 74.23
N VAL A 411 -81.39 -24.86 73.66
CA VAL A 411 -82.02 -26.10 74.12
C VAL A 411 -81.49 -26.54 75.50
N TYR A 412 -80.20 -26.32 75.79
CA TYR A 412 -79.65 -26.61 77.12
C TYR A 412 -80.17 -25.65 78.20
N SER A 413 -80.33 -24.36 77.87
CA SER A 413 -80.84 -23.34 78.81
C SER A 413 -82.35 -23.41 79.05
N SER A 414 -83.13 -24.02 78.17
CA SER A 414 -84.58 -24.20 78.33
C SER A 414 -84.98 -25.52 79.02
N SER A 415 -84.02 -26.42 79.23
CA SER A 415 -84.20 -27.70 79.96
C SER A 415 -83.83 -27.61 81.45
N THR A 416 -83.28 -26.48 81.91
CA THR A 416 -82.75 -26.28 83.28
C THR A 416 -83.44 -25.14 84.06
N GLY A 417 -84.64 -24.73 83.64
CA GLY A 417 -85.47 -23.73 84.33
C GLY A 417 -86.67 -24.33 85.05
#